data_AF-A0A2V8L1C1-F1
#
_entry.id   AF-A0A2V8L1C1-F1
#
_cell.length_a   1.000
_cell.length_b   1.000
_cell.length_c   1.000
_cell.angle_alpha   90.00
_cell.angle_beta   90.00
_cell.angle_gamma   90.00
#
_symmetry.space_group_name_H-M   'P 1'
#
loop_
_entity.id
_entity.type
_entity.pdbx_description
1 polymer ?
#
loop_
_entity_poly.entity_id
_entity_poly.type
_entity_poly.pdbx_seq_one_letter_code
_entity_poly.pdbx_strand_id
1 'polypeptide(L)'
;MRLFRTVGATVVVFSSSALLFAQTPANRPQTRARPEFEVASIKAAAPLPTLIAQIKSRQVRAGMSVSGNRFDCLMSLHSLIAAAYRIKPSQIVGPDWLSSQRFEIHATISEGTPKDPVPEMVQTLLGERFKLKAHLENKEQAVYALVVSKEGPKLMNADDAISDAGARPIGPITLDGQMSMKREGDSTVFFNPGTGTVSRSKYSDGAMRIEYLKISLPAFAESLTELVDRPVVDATNLKGYYKMTMELPMEVYRNAVMNRPAPSDLASWAGTPFGGPATSVPGTDGPVSTASDPPGKAIFSAVEKLGLKLERRKAPIETLIIEHVEKNPTEN
;
A
#
# COMPACT_ATOMS: atom_id res chain seq x y z
N MET A 1 87.58 7.32 -67.20
CA MET A 1 88.24 8.55 -66.71
C MET A 1 87.18 9.64 -66.60
N ARG A 2 86.80 10.03 -65.36
CA ARG A 2 85.95 11.19 -64.96
C ARG A 2 84.51 11.23 -65.51
N LEU A 3 83.46 11.78 -64.88
CA LEU A 3 83.10 12.24 -63.52
C LEU A 3 81.55 12.44 -63.56
N PHE A 4 80.86 12.17 -62.45
CA PHE A 4 79.56 12.70 -61.96
C PHE A 4 78.51 13.33 -62.92
N ARG A 5 77.23 12.93 -62.75
CA ARG A 5 76.23 13.79 -62.08
C ARG A 5 74.89 13.10 -61.78
N THR A 6 74.39 13.45 -60.61
CA THR A 6 73.16 13.11 -59.90
C THR A 6 71.90 13.64 -60.59
N VAL A 7 70.81 12.87 -60.61
CA VAL A 7 69.43 13.37 -60.53
C VAL A 7 68.61 12.39 -59.69
N GLY A 8 68.17 12.83 -58.51
CA GLY A 8 67.25 12.11 -57.65
C GLY A 8 65.81 12.26 -58.17
N ALA A 9 65.10 11.14 -58.29
CA ALA A 9 63.67 11.12 -58.57
C ALA A 9 62.89 11.06 -57.25
N THR A 10 62.13 12.11 -56.98
CA THR A 10 61.21 12.22 -55.85
C THR A 10 60.02 11.28 -56.08
N VAL A 11 59.93 10.20 -55.29
CA VAL A 11 58.74 9.34 -55.24
C VAL A 11 57.82 9.87 -54.14
N VAL A 12 56.67 10.40 -54.54
CA VAL A 12 55.58 10.79 -53.64
C VAL A 12 54.86 9.52 -53.18
N VAL A 13 55.06 9.14 -51.92
CA VAL A 13 54.33 8.03 -51.30
C VAL A 13 52.98 8.57 -50.81
N PHE A 14 51.90 8.16 -51.47
CA PHE A 14 50.54 8.36 -50.98
C PHE A 14 50.30 7.47 -49.75
N SER A 15 50.22 8.09 -48.57
CA SER A 15 49.76 7.44 -47.34
C SER A 15 48.26 7.15 -47.47
N SER A 16 47.92 5.89 -47.72
CA SER A 16 46.53 5.41 -47.64
C SER A 16 46.19 5.17 -46.17
N SER A 17 45.39 6.06 -45.59
CA SER A 17 44.80 5.90 -44.27
C SER A 17 43.83 4.71 -44.29
N ALA A 18 44.18 3.62 -43.62
CA ALA A 18 43.26 2.53 -43.31
C ALA A 18 42.24 3.03 -42.27
N LEU A 19 40.98 3.20 -42.70
CA LEU A 19 39.86 3.47 -41.81
C LEU A 19 39.60 2.21 -40.96
N LEU A 20 40.05 2.25 -39.71
CA LEU A 20 39.63 1.33 -38.66
C LEU A 20 38.13 1.56 -38.41
N PHE A 21 37.28 0.65 -38.90
CA PHE A 21 35.91 0.56 -38.43
C PHE A 21 35.94 0.12 -36.97
N ALA A 22 35.77 1.07 -36.05
CA ALA A 22 35.45 0.79 -34.68
C ALA A 22 34.11 0.01 -34.65
N GLN A 23 34.17 -1.27 -34.30
CA GLN A 23 32.97 -2.02 -33.94
C GLN A 23 32.38 -1.37 -32.69
N THR A 24 31.28 -0.65 -32.88
CA THR A 24 30.46 -0.17 -31.77
C THR A 24 29.95 -1.41 -31.02
N PRO A 25 30.13 -1.51 -29.69
CA PRO A 25 29.57 -2.64 -28.96
C PRO A 25 28.05 -2.62 -29.15
N ALA A 26 27.54 -3.69 -29.76
CA ALA A 26 26.11 -3.90 -29.91
C ALA A 26 25.48 -3.86 -28.51
N ASN A 27 24.75 -2.78 -28.22
CA ASN A 27 23.94 -2.66 -27.04
C ASN A 27 22.80 -3.67 -27.17
N ARG A 28 23.02 -4.92 -26.72
CA ARG A 28 21.94 -5.89 -26.57
C ARG A 28 20.93 -5.23 -25.63
N PRO A 29 19.63 -5.15 -25.98
CA PRO A 29 18.64 -4.80 -24.98
C PRO A 29 18.79 -5.81 -23.85
N GLN A 30 19.27 -5.35 -22.70
CA GLN A 30 19.19 -6.14 -21.48
C GLN A 30 17.71 -6.34 -21.26
N THR A 31 17.21 -7.54 -21.54
CA THR A 31 15.90 -7.98 -21.08
C THR A 31 15.89 -7.67 -19.60
N ARG A 32 15.16 -6.63 -19.20
CA ARG A 32 15.03 -6.25 -17.80
C ARG A 32 14.51 -7.51 -17.10
N ALA A 33 15.37 -8.15 -16.29
CA ALA A 33 15.02 -9.39 -15.63
C ALA A 33 13.68 -9.18 -14.91
N ARG A 34 12.70 -10.05 -15.17
CA ARG A 34 11.42 -9.96 -14.47
C ARG A 34 11.72 -10.09 -12.97
N PRO A 35 11.17 -9.23 -12.11
CA PRO A 35 11.28 -9.44 -10.69
C PRO A 35 10.63 -10.78 -10.35
N GLU A 36 11.41 -11.71 -9.81
CA GLU A 36 10.97 -13.05 -9.44
C GLU A 36 11.69 -13.49 -8.16
N PHE A 37 11.05 -14.36 -7.38
CA PHE A 37 11.71 -14.98 -6.23
C PHE A 37 12.64 -16.10 -6.71
N GLU A 38 13.81 -16.22 -6.08
CA GLU A 38 14.75 -17.31 -6.37
C GLU A 38 14.12 -18.68 -6.07
N VAL A 39 13.43 -18.76 -4.93
CA VAL A 39 12.69 -19.92 -4.48
C VAL A 39 11.42 -19.42 -3.83
N ALA A 40 10.30 -20.08 -4.11
CA ALA A 40 9.03 -19.83 -3.43
C ALA A 40 8.35 -21.15 -3.11
N SER A 41 7.79 -21.24 -1.90
CA SER A 41 6.98 -22.34 -1.42
C SER A 41 5.60 -21.81 -1.06
N ILE A 42 4.56 -22.44 -1.61
CA ILE A 42 3.17 -22.04 -1.41
C ILE A 42 2.40 -23.22 -0.81
N LYS A 43 1.69 -22.97 0.30
CA LYS A 43 0.84 -23.97 0.95
C LYS A 43 -0.52 -23.38 1.25
N ALA A 44 -1.57 -24.19 1.15
CA ALA A 44 -2.87 -23.81 1.69
C ALA A 44 -2.72 -23.61 3.21
N ALA A 45 -3.23 -22.49 3.72
CA ALA A 45 -3.15 -22.20 5.14
C ALA A 45 -4.18 -23.02 5.94
N ALA A 46 -3.95 -23.13 7.26
CA ALA A 46 -4.91 -23.76 8.17
C ALA A 46 -6.29 -23.07 8.14
N PRO A 47 -7.37 -23.75 8.56
CA PRO A 47 -8.69 -23.12 8.69
C PRO A 47 -8.66 -21.87 9.56
N LEU A 48 -9.54 -20.91 9.25
CA LEU A 48 -9.56 -19.59 9.90
C LEU A 48 -9.62 -19.63 11.45
N PRO A 49 -10.43 -20.49 12.11
CA PRO A 49 -10.44 -20.56 13.57
C PRO A 49 -9.08 -20.93 14.16
N THR A 50 -8.37 -21.85 13.51
CA THR A 50 -7.01 -22.27 13.90
C THR A 50 -6.02 -21.14 13.71
N LEU A 51 -6.06 -20.44 12.56
CA LEU A 51 -5.19 -19.29 12.31
C LEU A 51 -5.42 -18.17 13.34
N ILE A 52 -6.68 -17.89 13.70
CA ILE A 52 -7.01 -16.89 14.72
C ILE A 52 -6.36 -17.26 16.06
N ALA A 53 -6.45 -18.53 16.47
CA ALA A 53 -5.82 -19.00 17.70
C ALA A 53 -4.29 -18.85 17.66
N GLN A 54 -3.66 -19.26 16.55
CA GLN A 54 -2.21 -19.18 16.37
C GLN A 54 -1.69 -17.73 16.34
N ILE A 55 -2.45 -16.81 15.74
CA ILE A 55 -2.11 -15.38 15.74
C ILE A 55 -2.21 -14.80 17.15
N LYS A 56 -3.28 -15.14 17.91
CA LYS A 56 -3.44 -14.71 19.30
C LYS A 56 -2.31 -15.19 20.21
N SER A 57 -1.83 -16.41 20.00
CA SER A 57 -0.69 -16.98 20.71
C SER A 57 0.68 -16.58 20.14
N ARG A 58 0.72 -15.67 19.15
CA ARG A 58 1.95 -15.21 18.47
C ARG A 58 2.78 -16.32 17.82
N GLN A 59 2.15 -17.42 17.44
CA GLN A 59 2.81 -18.53 16.74
C GLN A 59 2.99 -18.24 15.25
N VAL A 60 2.06 -17.50 14.64
CA VAL A 60 2.12 -17.09 13.23
C VAL A 60 1.79 -15.62 13.10
N ARG A 61 2.26 -15.01 12.00
CA ARG A 61 1.98 -13.62 11.67
C ARG A 61 1.16 -13.55 10.38
N ALA A 62 0.05 -12.82 10.41
CA ALA A 62 -0.72 -12.50 9.21
C ALA A 62 -0.12 -11.32 8.44
N GLY A 63 -0.39 -11.26 7.13
CA GLY A 63 0.12 -10.22 6.24
C GLY A 63 1.45 -10.59 5.58
N MET A 64 2.04 -9.63 4.88
CA MET A 64 3.35 -9.76 4.23
C MET A 64 4.45 -9.23 5.14
N SER A 65 5.62 -9.86 5.11
CA SER A 65 6.81 -9.34 5.79
C SER A 65 8.07 -9.71 5.01
N VAL A 66 9.07 -8.81 5.10
CA VAL A 66 10.38 -9.03 4.50
C VAL A 66 11.43 -8.92 5.60
N SER A 67 12.18 -10.01 5.84
CA SER A 67 13.25 -10.08 6.84
C SER A 67 14.54 -10.49 6.15
N GLY A 68 15.46 -9.52 5.98
CA GLY A 68 16.68 -9.75 5.19
C GLY A 68 16.34 -10.02 3.73
N ASN A 69 16.60 -11.24 3.27
CA ASN A 69 16.27 -11.77 1.94
C ASN A 69 15.04 -12.69 1.95
N ARG A 70 14.36 -12.85 3.09
CA ARG A 70 13.18 -13.71 3.20
C ARG A 70 11.90 -12.90 3.06
N PHE A 71 10.98 -13.41 2.25
CA PHE A 71 9.60 -12.96 2.16
C PHE A 71 8.68 -14.01 2.79
N ASP A 72 7.86 -13.59 3.74
CA ASP A 72 6.84 -14.42 4.38
C ASP A 72 5.47 -13.77 4.22
N CYS A 73 4.46 -14.57 3.89
CA CYS A 73 3.11 -14.08 3.66
C CYS A 73 2.04 -15.07 4.15
N LEU A 74 1.04 -14.56 4.87
CA LEU A 74 -0.16 -15.31 5.26
C LEU A 74 -1.40 -14.44 5.04
N MET A 75 -2.12 -14.69 3.94
CA MET A 75 -3.36 -13.97 3.59
C MET A 75 -4.23 -14.74 2.58
N SER A 76 -5.42 -14.22 2.30
CA SER A 76 -6.29 -14.69 1.21
C SER A 76 -5.70 -14.37 -0.16
N LEU A 77 -6.02 -15.18 -1.18
CA LEU A 77 -5.57 -14.89 -2.55
C LEU A 77 -6.07 -13.52 -3.05
N HIS A 78 -7.30 -13.15 -2.68
CA HIS A 78 -7.87 -11.82 -2.96
C HIS A 78 -6.97 -10.68 -2.46
N SER A 79 -6.46 -10.82 -1.24
CA SER A 79 -5.63 -9.82 -0.57
C SER A 79 -4.21 -9.78 -1.11
N LEU A 80 -3.68 -10.95 -1.45
CA LEU A 80 -2.38 -11.07 -2.07
C LEU A 80 -2.36 -10.40 -3.44
N ILE A 81 -3.42 -10.60 -4.23
CA ILE A 81 -3.61 -9.89 -5.50
C ILE A 81 -3.71 -8.38 -5.26
N ALA A 82 -4.54 -7.94 -4.30
CA ALA A 82 -4.68 -6.52 -3.99
C ALA A 82 -3.33 -5.86 -3.64
N ALA A 83 -2.56 -6.51 -2.77
CA ALA A 83 -1.23 -6.06 -2.36
C ALA A 83 -0.23 -6.05 -3.52
N ALA A 84 -0.22 -7.09 -4.36
CA ALA A 84 0.67 -7.21 -5.51
C ALA A 84 0.45 -6.09 -6.54
N TYR A 85 -0.81 -5.70 -6.77
CA TYR A 85 -1.19 -4.63 -7.70
C TYR A 85 -1.32 -3.24 -7.04
N ARG A 86 -1.09 -3.16 -5.72
CA ARG A 86 -1.22 -1.91 -4.92
C ARG A 86 -2.60 -1.25 -5.04
N ILE A 87 -3.65 -2.05 -5.13
CA ILE A 87 -5.05 -1.61 -5.17
C ILE A 87 -5.80 -2.11 -3.93
N LYS A 88 -7.00 -1.59 -3.69
CA LYS A 88 -7.84 -2.09 -2.60
C LYS A 88 -8.50 -3.41 -2.96
N PRO A 89 -8.79 -4.28 -1.97
CA PRO A 89 -9.62 -5.46 -2.18
C PRO A 89 -10.97 -5.14 -2.86
N SER A 90 -11.59 -3.99 -2.56
CA SER A 90 -12.85 -3.57 -3.20
C SER A 90 -12.72 -3.17 -4.67
N GLN A 91 -11.49 -2.96 -5.17
CA GLN A 91 -11.19 -2.64 -6.57
C GLN A 91 -10.86 -3.90 -7.39
N ILE A 92 -11.09 -5.10 -6.84
CA ILE A 92 -10.91 -6.37 -7.57
C ILE A 92 -12.27 -6.90 -7.98
N VAL A 93 -12.40 -7.26 -9.26
CA VAL A 93 -13.54 -8.03 -9.76
C VAL A 93 -13.03 -9.40 -10.17
N GLY A 94 -13.47 -10.43 -9.47
CA GLY A 94 -13.07 -11.81 -9.72
C GLY A 94 -13.95 -12.80 -8.98
N PRO A 95 -13.62 -14.10 -9.03
CA PRO A 95 -14.41 -15.14 -8.37
C PRO A 95 -14.49 -14.96 -6.84
N ASP A 96 -15.67 -15.16 -6.26
CA ASP A 96 -15.91 -14.99 -4.81
C ASP A 96 -14.99 -15.85 -3.92
N TRP A 97 -14.56 -17.01 -4.44
CA TRP A 97 -13.70 -17.94 -3.70
C TRP A 97 -12.32 -17.36 -3.38
N LEU A 98 -11.87 -16.30 -4.08
CA LEU A 98 -10.60 -15.61 -3.81
C LEU A 98 -10.49 -15.13 -2.36
N SER A 99 -11.62 -14.78 -1.74
CA SER A 99 -11.70 -14.30 -0.36
C SER A 99 -11.69 -15.43 0.68
N SER A 100 -11.97 -16.68 0.28
CA SER A 100 -12.12 -17.81 1.20
C SER A 100 -10.81 -18.58 1.42
N GLN A 101 -10.00 -18.71 0.37
CA GLN A 101 -8.79 -19.53 0.40
C GLN A 101 -7.58 -18.69 0.77
N ARG A 102 -6.85 -19.14 1.78
CA ARG A 102 -5.63 -18.51 2.30
C ARG A 102 -4.42 -19.35 1.97
N PHE A 103 -3.31 -18.66 1.78
CA PHE A 103 -2.02 -19.27 1.48
C PHE A 103 -0.96 -18.78 2.44
N GLU A 104 -0.10 -19.70 2.84
CA GLU A 104 1.18 -19.42 3.44
C GLU A 104 2.23 -19.47 2.33
N ILE A 105 2.98 -18.38 2.17
CA ILE A 105 4.03 -18.26 1.17
C ILE A 105 5.33 -17.92 1.88
N HIS A 106 6.35 -18.74 1.62
CA HIS A 106 7.73 -18.47 2.02
C HIS A 106 8.57 -18.37 0.75
N ALA A 107 9.25 -17.25 0.56
CA ALA A 107 10.07 -17.03 -0.62
C ALA A 107 11.40 -16.35 -0.30
N THR A 108 12.37 -16.53 -1.19
CA THR A 108 13.71 -15.96 -1.11
C THR A 108 13.90 -14.90 -2.19
N ILE A 109 14.34 -13.72 -1.78
CA ILE A 109 14.69 -12.60 -2.64
C ILE A 109 16.18 -12.71 -2.97
N SER A 110 16.53 -12.78 -4.26
CA SER A 110 17.93 -12.91 -4.69
C SER A 110 18.80 -11.74 -4.21
N GLU A 111 20.03 -12.05 -3.82
CA GLU A 111 21.02 -11.03 -3.44
C GLU A 111 21.26 -10.05 -4.59
N GLY A 112 21.30 -8.75 -4.28
CA GLY A 112 21.45 -7.69 -5.28
C GLY A 112 20.14 -7.23 -5.94
N THR A 113 19.01 -7.89 -5.69
CA THR A 113 17.68 -7.34 -6.02
C THR A 113 17.40 -6.17 -5.07
N PRO A 114 17.12 -4.96 -5.57
CA PRO A 114 16.58 -3.90 -4.71
C PRO A 114 15.36 -4.44 -3.96
N LYS A 115 15.08 -4.01 -2.73
CA LYS A 115 13.88 -4.49 -2.01
C LYS A 115 12.58 -3.96 -2.65
N ASP A 116 12.64 -2.89 -3.44
CA ASP A 116 11.50 -2.21 -4.05
C ASP A 116 10.55 -3.03 -4.94
N PRO A 117 10.92 -4.13 -5.64
CA PRO A 117 10.02 -4.82 -6.54
C PRO A 117 9.27 -5.98 -5.88
N VAL A 118 9.13 -6.06 -4.55
CA VAL A 118 8.41 -7.18 -3.90
C VAL A 118 6.99 -7.37 -4.45
N PRO A 119 6.15 -6.32 -4.62
CA PRO A 119 4.84 -6.49 -5.25
C PRO A 119 4.93 -7.06 -6.67
N GLU A 120 5.91 -6.64 -7.47
CA GLU A 120 6.17 -7.14 -8.82
C GLU A 120 6.64 -8.61 -8.80
N MET A 121 7.47 -9.01 -7.83
CA MET A 121 7.86 -10.42 -7.63
C MET A 121 6.65 -11.28 -7.27
N VAL A 122 5.73 -10.75 -6.46
CA VAL A 122 4.46 -11.42 -6.14
C VAL A 122 3.56 -11.50 -7.38
N GLN A 123 3.49 -10.46 -8.23
CA GLN A 123 2.75 -10.53 -9.50
C GLN A 123 3.29 -11.66 -10.40
N THR A 124 4.61 -11.78 -10.53
CA THR A 124 5.25 -12.88 -11.27
C THR A 124 4.87 -14.24 -10.69
N LEU A 125 4.99 -14.41 -9.36
CA LEU A 125 4.62 -15.64 -8.67
C LEU A 125 3.13 -15.99 -8.87
N LEU A 126 2.23 -15.01 -8.81
CA LEU A 126 0.80 -15.21 -9.05
C LEU A 126 0.52 -15.65 -10.50
N GLY A 127 1.19 -15.03 -11.46
CA GLY A 127 1.09 -15.41 -12.88
C GLY A 127 1.60 -16.82 -13.16
N GLU A 128 2.67 -17.24 -12.51
CA GLU A 128 3.29 -18.55 -12.74
C GLU A 128 2.58 -19.67 -11.99
N ARG A 129 2.33 -19.48 -10.70
CA ARG A 129 1.82 -20.53 -9.81
C ARG A 129 0.30 -20.61 -9.81
N PHE A 130 -0.41 -19.49 -9.95
CA PHE A 130 -1.87 -19.46 -9.98
C PHE A 130 -2.45 -19.18 -11.38
N LYS A 131 -1.60 -19.10 -12.41
CA LYS A 131 -2.00 -18.74 -13.78
C LYS A 131 -2.79 -17.44 -13.86
N LEU A 132 -2.52 -16.51 -12.94
CA LEU A 132 -3.25 -15.24 -12.86
C LEU A 132 -3.15 -14.48 -14.18
N LYS A 133 -4.30 -14.16 -14.77
CA LYS A 133 -4.46 -13.20 -15.86
C LYS A 133 -5.43 -12.12 -15.41
N ALA A 134 -4.97 -10.88 -15.48
CA ALA A 134 -5.75 -9.73 -15.07
C ALA A 134 -5.34 -8.48 -15.85
N HIS A 135 -6.26 -7.53 -15.95
CA HIS A 135 -6.00 -6.21 -16.52
C HIS A 135 -6.67 -5.11 -15.69
N LEU A 136 -6.13 -3.89 -15.78
CA LEU A 136 -6.72 -2.71 -15.15
C LEU A 136 -7.73 -2.07 -16.10
N GLU A 137 -8.89 -1.70 -15.56
CA GLU A 137 -9.96 -1.01 -16.27
C GLU A 137 -10.48 0.14 -15.40
N ASN A 138 -10.79 1.29 -16.01
CA ASN A 138 -11.47 2.37 -15.32
C ASN A 138 -12.99 2.13 -15.33
N LYS A 139 -13.58 1.85 -14.16
CA LYS A 139 -15.03 1.68 -14.03
C LYS A 139 -15.66 2.89 -13.36
N GLU A 140 -16.74 3.39 -13.95
CA GLU A 140 -17.56 4.39 -13.28
C GLU A 140 -18.22 3.79 -12.03
N GLN A 141 -17.90 4.35 -10.88
CA GLN A 141 -18.48 3.94 -9.60
C GLN A 141 -18.98 5.16 -8.83
N ALA A 142 -19.95 4.91 -7.95
CA ALA A 142 -20.44 5.93 -7.03
C ALA A 142 -19.43 6.15 -5.89
N VAL A 143 -18.91 7.36 -5.79
CA VAL A 143 -17.87 7.77 -4.85
C VAL A 143 -18.35 8.96 -4.00
N TYR A 144 -17.60 9.25 -2.95
CA TYR A 144 -17.61 10.57 -2.34
C TYR A 144 -16.40 11.38 -2.83
N ALA A 145 -16.65 12.51 -3.49
CA ALA A 145 -15.59 13.48 -3.75
C ALA A 145 -15.37 14.31 -2.48
N LEU A 146 -14.16 14.29 -1.94
CA LEU A 146 -13.71 15.21 -0.91
C LEU A 146 -13.42 16.56 -1.57
N VAL A 147 -14.20 17.58 -1.23
CA VAL A 147 -14.09 18.92 -1.81
C VAL A 147 -13.92 19.96 -0.71
N VAL A 148 -13.44 21.15 -1.07
CA VAL A 148 -13.42 22.30 -0.16
C VAL A 148 -14.87 22.77 0.07
N SER A 149 -15.25 23.00 1.32
CA SER A 149 -16.57 23.50 1.68
C SER A 149 -16.74 24.98 1.29
N LYS A 150 -17.97 25.49 1.34
CA LYS A 150 -18.25 26.92 1.13
C LYS A 150 -17.58 27.83 2.17
N GLU A 151 -17.25 27.30 3.34
CA GLU A 151 -16.58 28.05 4.42
C GLU A 151 -15.06 28.14 4.23
N GLY A 152 -14.52 27.50 3.19
CA GLY A 152 -13.08 27.38 2.96
C GLY A 152 -12.41 26.33 3.86
N PRO A 153 -11.15 25.96 3.56
CA PRO A 153 -10.44 24.94 4.33
C PRO A 153 -10.04 25.48 5.71
N LYS A 154 -10.36 24.73 6.77
CA LYS A 154 -9.95 25.02 8.15
C LYS A 154 -8.82 24.07 8.55
N LEU A 155 -7.74 24.11 7.76
CA LEU A 155 -6.58 23.22 7.88
C LEU A 155 -5.34 24.03 8.25
N MET A 156 -4.48 23.46 9.09
CA MET A 156 -3.17 24.03 9.40
C MET A 156 -2.11 23.31 8.56
N ASN A 157 -1.16 24.01 7.94
CA ASN A 157 -0.05 23.32 7.27
C ASN A 157 0.76 22.55 8.30
N ALA A 158 1.18 21.33 7.96
CA ALA A 158 1.94 20.48 8.86
C ALA A 158 3.32 21.08 9.17
N ASP A 159 3.97 21.70 8.19
CA ASP A 159 5.31 22.28 8.39
C ASP A 159 5.28 23.47 9.38
N ASP A 160 4.19 24.22 9.43
CA ASP A 160 3.94 25.27 10.43
C ASP A 160 3.61 24.71 11.83
N ALA A 161 3.21 23.43 11.90
CA ALA A 161 2.76 22.75 13.10
C ALA A 161 3.82 21.84 13.75
N ILE A 162 4.90 21.51 13.03
CA ILE A 162 6.01 20.69 13.53
C ILE A 162 6.95 21.58 14.36
N SER A 163 6.47 22.01 15.53
CA SER A 163 7.31 22.55 16.61
C SER A 163 6.98 21.98 17.99
N ASP A 164 6.06 21.00 18.12
CA ASP A 164 5.69 20.49 19.45
C ASP A 164 5.35 18.98 19.52
N ALA A 165 5.97 18.15 18.68
CA ALA A 165 5.72 16.70 18.68
C ALA A 165 6.96 15.82 18.93
N GLY A 166 8.06 16.37 19.47
CA GLY A 166 9.27 15.59 19.76
C GLY A 166 9.76 14.78 18.54
N ALA A 167 9.68 15.38 17.35
CA ALA A 167 10.00 14.73 16.09
C ALA A 167 11.49 14.36 16.05
N ARG A 168 11.79 13.07 16.20
CA ARG A 168 13.09 12.52 15.78
C ARG A 168 13.08 12.27 14.27
N PRO A 169 14.26 12.20 13.62
CA PRO A 169 14.38 12.10 12.18
C PRO A 169 13.59 10.94 11.61
N ILE A 170 12.98 11.22 10.46
CA ILE A 170 12.32 10.30 9.55
C ILE A 170 13.30 9.13 9.30
N GLY A 171 13.04 7.98 9.92
CA GLY A 171 13.68 6.74 9.52
C GLY A 171 13.29 6.42 8.07
N PRO A 172 14.07 5.60 7.35
CA PRO A 172 13.73 5.25 5.98
C PRO A 172 12.32 4.67 5.93
N ILE A 173 11.57 5.03 4.90
CA ILE A 173 10.32 4.34 4.51
C ILE A 173 10.71 2.87 4.34
N THR A 174 10.43 2.04 5.34
CA THR A 174 10.73 0.62 5.23
C THR A 174 9.60 -0.01 4.42
N LEU A 175 10.00 -0.74 3.37
CA LEU A 175 9.09 -1.41 2.44
C LEU A 175 8.30 -2.57 3.05
N ASP A 176 8.52 -2.85 4.34
CA ASP A 176 7.70 -3.79 5.10
C ASP A 176 6.29 -3.23 5.38
N GLY A 177 6.03 -1.95 5.09
CA GLY A 177 4.68 -1.36 5.17
C GLY A 177 4.08 -1.44 6.58
N GLN A 178 4.92 -1.76 7.59
CA GLN A 178 4.46 -2.03 8.93
C GLN A 178 4.12 -0.72 9.59
N MET A 179 2.82 -0.53 9.82
CA MET A 179 2.35 0.47 10.75
C MET A 179 3.00 0.22 12.10
N SER A 180 3.66 1.23 12.64
CA SER A 180 4.14 1.18 14.02
C SER A 180 3.18 1.97 14.91
N MET A 181 2.94 1.45 16.11
CA MET A 181 2.17 2.15 17.14
C MET A 181 3.00 2.32 18.40
N LYS A 182 2.88 3.49 19.03
CA LYS A 182 3.47 3.77 20.33
C LYS A 182 2.37 4.27 21.26
N ARG A 183 2.24 3.62 22.42
CA ARG A 183 1.32 4.08 23.47
C ARG A 183 2.03 5.11 24.35
N GLU A 184 1.40 6.24 24.57
CA GLU A 184 1.87 7.35 25.41
C GLU A 184 0.74 7.75 26.37
N GLY A 185 0.74 7.13 27.55
CA GLY A 185 -0.37 7.26 28.51
C GLY A 185 -1.70 6.80 27.90
N ASP A 186 -2.64 7.73 27.83
CA ASP A 186 -3.98 7.50 27.25
C ASP A 186 -4.04 7.77 25.73
N SER A 187 -2.91 8.13 25.13
CA SER A 187 -2.78 8.34 23.68
C SER A 187 -2.10 7.16 23.00
N THR A 188 -2.47 6.91 21.75
CA THR A 188 -1.77 6.02 20.84
C THR A 188 -1.33 6.80 19.62
N VAL A 189 -0.04 6.75 19.31
CA VAL A 189 0.55 7.34 18.09
C VAL A 189 0.70 6.23 17.05
N PHE A 190 0.21 6.47 15.84
CA PHE A 190 0.33 5.59 14.68
C PHE A 190 1.23 6.26 13.64
N PHE A 191 2.14 5.49 13.06
CA PHE A 191 2.95 5.89 11.92
C PHE A 191 2.62 4.94 10.76
N ASN A 192 2.08 5.49 9.67
CA ASN A 192 1.78 4.75 8.46
C ASN A 192 2.78 5.12 7.35
N PRO A 193 3.83 4.32 7.12
CA PRO A 193 4.82 4.59 6.08
C PRO A 193 4.22 4.54 4.67
N GLY A 194 3.16 3.75 4.44
CA GLY A 194 2.50 3.61 3.14
C GLY A 194 1.76 4.86 2.69
N THR A 195 1.24 5.67 3.63
CA THR A 195 0.57 6.94 3.34
C THR A 195 1.35 8.17 3.81
N GLY A 196 2.55 7.98 4.37
CA GLY A 196 3.35 9.04 5.00
C GLY A 196 2.64 9.73 6.17
N THR A 197 1.63 9.10 6.76
CA THR A 197 0.75 9.72 7.75
C THR A 197 1.20 9.43 9.17
N VAL A 198 1.15 10.46 10.03
CA VAL A 198 1.30 10.31 11.48
C VAL A 198 0.04 10.78 12.16
N SER A 199 -0.57 9.93 13.00
CA SER A 199 -1.76 10.30 13.77
C SER A 199 -1.61 9.96 15.25
N ARG A 200 -2.03 10.87 16.12
CA ARG A 200 -2.19 10.64 17.55
C ARG A 200 -3.67 10.49 17.85
N SER A 201 -4.01 9.53 18.67
CA SER A 201 -5.40 9.24 18.99
C SER A 201 -5.55 9.15 20.50
N LYS A 202 -6.61 9.73 21.06
CA LYS A 202 -6.90 9.72 22.50
C LYS A 202 -8.40 9.54 22.73
N TYR A 203 -8.74 8.78 23.76
CA TYR A 203 -10.10 8.70 24.27
C TYR A 203 -10.40 9.96 25.09
N SER A 204 -11.42 10.71 24.69
CA SER A 204 -12.05 11.74 25.53
C SER A 204 -13.39 11.24 26.04
N ASP A 205 -13.99 11.94 26.99
CA ASP A 205 -15.29 11.58 27.58
C ASP A 205 -16.39 11.54 26.49
N GLY A 206 -16.62 10.36 25.90
CA GLY A 206 -17.62 10.09 24.87
C GLY A 206 -17.15 10.08 23.39
N ALA A 207 -15.90 10.45 23.08
CA ALA A 207 -15.43 10.55 21.70
C ALA A 207 -13.99 10.06 21.49
N MET A 208 -13.73 9.55 20.29
CA MET A 208 -12.39 9.30 19.81
C MET A 208 -11.86 10.56 19.13
N ARG A 209 -10.82 11.16 19.70
CA ARG A 209 -10.10 12.28 19.08
C ARG A 209 -8.92 11.75 18.29
N ILE A 210 -8.85 12.10 17.02
CA ILE A 210 -7.83 11.66 16.05
C ILE A 210 -7.16 12.90 15.49
N GLU A 211 -5.94 13.13 15.91
CA GLU A 211 -5.09 14.23 15.46
C GLU A 211 -4.13 13.70 14.41
N TYR A 212 -4.34 14.08 13.16
CA TYR A 212 -3.36 13.87 12.10
C TYR A 212 -2.31 14.97 12.22
N LEU A 213 -1.08 14.58 12.55
CA LEU A 213 0.05 15.50 12.73
C LEU A 213 0.67 15.89 11.38
N LYS A 214 0.62 14.98 10.41
CA LYS A 214 1.06 15.19 9.03
C LYS A 214 0.27 14.25 8.12
N ILE A 215 -0.55 14.80 7.24
CA ILE A 215 -1.32 14.03 6.25
C ILE A 215 -1.57 14.87 4.98
N SER A 216 -1.53 14.25 3.82
CA SER A 216 -1.99 14.87 2.56
C SER A 216 -3.49 14.63 2.37
N LEU A 217 -4.21 15.49 1.66
CA LEU A 217 -5.65 15.25 1.42
C LEU A 217 -5.97 13.98 0.63
N PRO A 218 -5.12 13.51 -0.31
CA PRO A 218 -5.25 12.16 -0.86
C PRO A 218 -5.18 11.07 0.22
N ALA A 219 -4.18 11.12 1.12
CA ALA A 219 -4.07 10.14 2.21
C ALA A 219 -5.22 10.25 3.24
N PHE A 220 -5.79 11.44 3.41
CA PHE A 220 -6.97 11.65 4.25
C PHE A 220 -8.23 11.05 3.61
N ALA A 221 -8.44 11.25 2.30
CA ALA A 221 -9.51 10.59 1.55
C ALA A 221 -9.41 9.05 1.65
N GLU A 222 -8.19 8.52 1.53
CA GLU A 222 -7.91 7.10 1.76
C GLU A 222 -8.34 6.64 3.16
N SER A 223 -8.01 7.41 4.20
CA SER A 223 -8.45 7.12 5.57
C SER A 223 -9.98 7.16 5.71
N LEU A 224 -10.64 8.16 5.12
CA LEU A 224 -12.10 8.29 5.17
C LEU A 224 -12.81 7.13 4.47
N THR A 225 -12.22 6.54 3.42
CA THR A 225 -12.78 5.39 2.71
C THR A 225 -13.07 4.21 3.64
N GLU A 226 -12.26 4.03 4.70
CA GLU A 226 -12.49 2.96 5.68
C GLU A 226 -13.65 3.23 6.64
N LEU A 227 -14.11 4.48 6.70
CA LEU A 227 -15.17 4.91 7.62
C LEU A 227 -16.54 5.02 6.93
N VAL A 228 -16.57 5.09 5.59
CA VAL A 228 -17.79 5.28 4.80
C VAL A 228 -18.08 4.10 3.87
N ASP A 229 -19.27 4.08 3.29
CA ASP A 229 -19.77 2.97 2.46
C ASP A 229 -19.22 2.94 1.02
N ARG A 230 -18.39 3.91 0.64
CA ARG A 230 -17.94 4.12 -0.75
C ARG A 230 -16.53 4.70 -0.79
N PRO A 231 -15.78 4.49 -1.89
CA PRO A 231 -14.50 5.14 -2.09
C PRO A 231 -14.61 6.67 -1.94
N VAL A 232 -13.62 7.27 -1.30
CA VAL A 232 -13.47 8.72 -1.22
C VAL A 232 -12.34 9.15 -2.13
N VAL A 233 -12.60 10.11 -3.02
CA VAL A 233 -11.63 10.66 -3.98
C VAL A 233 -11.32 12.09 -3.60
N ASP A 234 -10.03 12.45 -3.48
CA ASP A 234 -9.63 13.83 -3.28
C ASP A 234 -9.90 14.68 -4.54
N ALA A 235 -10.78 15.66 -4.38
CA ALA A 235 -11.14 16.65 -5.40
C ALA A 235 -10.98 18.09 -4.85
N THR A 236 -10.15 18.26 -3.82
CA THR A 236 -9.90 19.57 -3.19
C THR A 236 -8.90 20.43 -3.96
N ASN A 237 -8.03 19.79 -4.76
CA ASN A 237 -6.87 20.38 -5.42
C ASN A 237 -5.83 21.03 -4.48
N LEU A 238 -5.96 20.87 -3.17
CA LEU A 238 -5.01 21.40 -2.21
C LEU A 238 -3.75 20.54 -2.18
N LYS A 239 -2.59 21.18 -2.06
CA LYS A 239 -1.27 20.53 -2.09
C LYS A 239 -0.53 20.77 -0.79
N GLY A 240 0.29 19.80 -0.41
CA GLY A 240 1.07 19.84 0.82
C GLY A 240 0.55 18.87 1.88
N TYR A 241 1.04 19.05 3.09
CA TYR A 241 0.67 18.27 4.25
C TYR A 241 0.00 19.16 5.27
N TYR A 242 -0.99 18.62 5.96
CA TYR A 242 -1.79 19.34 6.94
C TYR A 242 -1.75 18.65 8.29
N LYS A 243 -1.83 19.47 9.34
CA LYS A 243 -2.28 19.06 10.66
C LYS A 243 -3.80 19.26 10.73
N MET A 244 -4.52 18.23 11.14
CA MET A 244 -5.98 18.27 11.27
C MET A 244 -6.43 17.40 12.45
N THR A 245 -7.56 17.76 13.04
CA THR A 245 -8.16 16.97 14.12
C THR A 245 -9.57 16.57 13.72
N MET A 246 -9.85 15.27 13.81
CA MET A 246 -11.18 14.72 13.66
C MET A 246 -11.65 14.16 15.00
N GLU A 247 -12.90 14.43 15.34
CA GLU A 247 -13.55 13.86 16.52
C GLU A 247 -14.73 13.01 16.06
N LEU A 248 -14.71 11.74 16.45
CA LEU A 248 -15.76 10.79 16.12
C LEU A 248 -16.41 10.29 17.42
N PRO A 249 -17.75 10.21 17.48
CA PRO A 249 -18.40 9.52 18.59
C PRO A 249 -17.83 8.12 18.75
N MET A 250 -17.62 7.70 20.00
CA MET A 250 -16.93 6.43 20.26
C MET A 250 -17.65 5.24 19.62
N GLU A 251 -18.98 5.28 19.54
CA GLU A 251 -19.77 4.22 18.90
C GLU A 251 -19.56 4.14 17.38
N VAL A 252 -19.43 5.29 16.71
CA VAL A 252 -19.14 5.35 15.27
C VAL A 252 -17.75 4.79 15.00
N TYR A 253 -16.75 5.19 15.79
CA TYR A 253 -15.41 4.62 15.72
C TYR A 253 -15.44 3.11 16.00
N ARG A 254 -16.08 2.69 17.09
CA ARG A 254 -16.16 1.29 17.49
C ARG A 254 -16.78 0.44 16.38
N ASN A 255 -17.86 0.90 15.74
CA ASN A 255 -18.51 0.14 14.67
C ASN A 255 -17.76 0.15 13.35
N ALA A 256 -17.16 1.28 12.95
CA ALA A 256 -16.40 1.39 11.71
C ALA A 256 -15.04 0.65 11.78
N VAL A 257 -14.49 0.52 12.99
CA VAL A 257 -13.09 0.14 13.18
C VAL A 257 -12.92 -1.10 14.06
N MET A 258 -13.49 -1.10 15.27
CA MET A 258 -13.23 -2.13 16.30
C MET A 258 -14.13 -3.36 16.16
N ASN A 259 -15.38 -3.17 15.74
CA ASN A 259 -16.39 -4.21 15.53
C ASN A 259 -16.51 -4.59 14.05
N ARG A 260 -15.57 -4.14 13.20
CA ARG A 260 -15.55 -4.59 11.81
C ARG A 260 -15.43 -6.12 11.84
N PRO A 261 -16.32 -6.87 11.17
CA PRO A 261 -16.19 -8.31 11.12
C PRO A 261 -14.77 -8.64 10.65
N ALA A 262 -14.12 -9.60 11.32
CA ALA A 262 -12.78 -10.04 10.95
C ALA A 262 -12.78 -10.19 9.43
N PRO A 263 -11.97 -9.39 8.70
CA PRO A 263 -12.12 -9.38 7.26
C PRO A 263 -11.88 -10.80 6.74
N SER A 264 -12.43 -11.12 5.56
CA SER A 264 -11.93 -12.25 4.77
C SER A 264 -10.41 -12.14 4.52
N ASP A 265 -9.81 -11.01 4.86
CA ASP A 265 -8.39 -10.70 4.94
C ASP A 265 -7.87 -10.52 6.38
N LEU A 266 -7.14 -11.52 6.90
CA LEU A 266 -6.45 -11.41 8.19
C LEU A 266 -5.34 -10.33 8.18
N ALA A 267 -4.91 -9.82 7.03
CA ALA A 267 -3.89 -8.77 6.93
C ALA A 267 -4.42 -7.38 7.29
N SER A 268 -5.72 -7.10 7.08
CA SER A 268 -6.32 -5.83 7.49
C SER A 268 -6.47 -5.72 9.03
N TRP A 269 -6.24 -6.80 9.77
CA TRP A 269 -6.07 -6.84 11.24
C TRP A 269 -4.79 -6.12 11.73
N ALA A 270 -3.82 -5.87 10.85
CA ALA A 270 -2.48 -5.41 11.22
C ALA A 270 -2.09 -4.01 10.70
N GLY A 271 -2.90 -3.36 9.83
CA GLY A 271 -2.40 -2.27 8.98
C GLY A 271 -3.29 -1.06 8.71
N THR A 272 -4.47 -0.91 9.32
CA THR A 272 -5.29 0.30 9.08
C THR A 272 -4.96 1.42 10.07
N PRO A 273 -5.00 2.71 9.66
CA PRO A 273 -4.77 3.85 10.57
C PRO A 273 -5.75 3.93 11.74
N PHE A 274 -6.79 3.09 11.74
CA PHE A 274 -7.75 2.97 12.82
C PHE A 274 -7.60 1.67 13.64
N GLY A 275 -6.80 0.68 13.24
CA GLY A 275 -6.70 -0.56 14.02
C GLY A 275 -5.58 -1.50 13.56
N GLY A 276 -4.50 -1.53 14.36
CA GLY A 276 -3.69 -2.72 14.58
C GLY A 276 -4.38 -3.63 15.61
N PRO A 277 -3.74 -4.73 16.05
CA PRO A 277 -4.42 -5.88 16.67
C PRO A 277 -5.36 -5.43 17.77
N ALA A 278 -6.60 -5.91 17.71
CA ALA A 278 -7.42 -6.01 18.90
C ALA A 278 -6.66 -6.89 19.90
N THR A 279 -5.81 -6.29 20.72
CA THR A 279 -5.64 -6.77 22.09
C THR A 279 -7.04 -6.63 22.67
N SER A 280 -7.77 -7.73 22.64
CA SER A 280 -9.04 -7.91 23.30
C SER A 280 -9.09 -7.06 24.55
N VAL A 281 -10.00 -6.08 24.60
CA VAL A 281 -10.55 -5.70 25.90
C VAL A 281 -11.23 -6.97 26.42
N PRO A 282 -10.86 -7.48 27.61
CA PRO A 282 -11.48 -8.69 28.14
C PRO A 282 -12.98 -8.48 28.33
N GLY A 283 -13.80 -9.35 27.73
CA GLY A 283 -15.22 -9.52 28.05
C GLY A 283 -16.18 -8.52 27.42
N THR A 284 -16.61 -8.76 26.18
CA THR A 284 -17.95 -8.34 25.71
C THR A 284 -18.49 -9.34 24.69
N ASP A 285 -18.88 -10.53 25.16
CA ASP A 285 -19.97 -11.27 24.51
C ASP A 285 -21.27 -10.54 24.85
N GLY A 286 -21.57 -9.49 24.08
CA GLY A 286 -22.79 -8.70 24.21
C GLY A 286 -23.46 -8.58 22.84
N PRO A 287 -24.80 -8.59 22.78
CA PRO A 287 -25.52 -8.62 21.52
C PRO A 287 -25.17 -7.40 20.66
N VAL A 288 -25.01 -7.64 19.36
CA VAL A 288 -24.85 -6.62 18.33
C VAL A 288 -26.07 -5.72 18.39
N SER A 289 -25.94 -4.57 19.07
CA SER A 289 -27.02 -3.61 19.20
C SER A 289 -27.10 -2.80 17.90
N THR A 290 -28.17 -3.03 17.15
CA THR A 290 -28.58 -2.19 16.03
C THR A 290 -29.27 -0.93 16.55
N ALA A 291 -28.84 0.21 15.99
CA ALA A 291 -29.44 1.55 15.97
C ALA A 291 -28.98 2.57 17.04
N SER A 292 -28.28 3.62 16.60
CA SER A 292 -28.90 4.93 16.32
C SER A 292 -27.88 5.90 15.71
N ASP A 293 -28.34 6.67 14.71
CA ASP A 293 -27.63 7.45 13.68
C ASP A 293 -26.87 6.63 12.61
N PRO A 294 -27.05 6.91 11.29
CA PRO A 294 -26.20 6.32 10.28
C PRO A 294 -24.76 6.78 10.56
N PRO A 295 -23.78 5.87 10.71
CA PRO A 295 -22.38 6.21 10.95
C PRO A 295 -21.87 7.34 10.04
N GLY A 296 -22.41 7.40 8.80
CA GLY A 296 -22.17 8.46 7.84
C GLY A 296 -22.42 9.88 8.35
N LYS A 297 -23.48 10.19 9.09
CA LYS A 297 -23.80 11.59 9.43
C LYS A 297 -22.74 12.23 10.32
N ALA A 298 -22.28 11.50 11.35
CA ALA A 298 -21.22 11.98 12.23
C ALA A 298 -19.89 12.19 11.49
N ILE A 299 -19.54 11.30 10.56
CA ILE A 299 -18.33 11.42 9.74
C ILE A 299 -18.43 12.65 8.84
N PHE A 300 -19.57 12.87 8.19
CA PHE A 300 -19.75 14.02 7.30
C PHE A 300 -19.66 15.34 8.08
N SER A 301 -20.30 15.41 9.25
CA SER A 301 -20.18 16.58 10.12
C SER A 301 -18.75 16.80 10.64
N ALA A 302 -17.99 15.73 10.91
CA ALA A 302 -16.60 15.85 11.31
C ALA A 302 -15.72 16.40 10.17
N VAL A 303 -15.96 15.98 8.92
CA VAL A 303 -15.29 16.52 7.72
C VAL A 303 -15.69 17.98 7.46
N GLU A 304 -16.96 18.34 7.67
CA GLU A 304 -17.44 19.72 7.55
C GLU A 304 -16.78 20.67 8.54
N LYS A 305 -16.50 20.23 9.77
CA LYS A 305 -15.74 21.03 10.76
C LYS A 305 -14.33 21.37 10.29
N LEU A 306 -13.73 20.57 9.40
CA LEU A 306 -12.43 20.83 8.77
C LEU A 306 -12.53 21.81 7.59
N GLY A 307 -13.72 22.33 7.29
CA GLY A 307 -13.94 23.16 6.11
C GLY A 307 -13.90 22.36 4.80
N LEU A 308 -14.06 21.04 4.87
CA LEU A 308 -14.14 20.14 3.74
C LEU A 308 -15.55 19.55 3.63
N LYS A 309 -15.85 18.83 2.56
CA LYS A 309 -17.17 18.21 2.36
C LYS A 309 -17.05 16.93 1.54
N LEU A 310 -17.89 15.95 1.85
CA LEU A 310 -18.07 14.74 1.04
C LEU A 310 -19.30 14.92 0.12
N GLU A 311 -19.07 14.92 -1.19
CA GLU A 311 -20.12 15.03 -2.19
C GLU A 311 -20.28 13.74 -2.98
N ARG A 312 -21.51 13.24 -3.08
CA ARG A 312 -21.79 12.07 -3.93
C ARG A 312 -21.56 12.43 -5.39
N ARG A 313 -20.67 11.69 -6.06
CA ARG A 313 -20.39 11.82 -7.49
C ARG A 313 -20.17 10.45 -8.11
N LYS A 314 -20.17 10.40 -9.44
CA LYS A 314 -19.59 9.28 -10.18
C LYS A 314 -18.15 9.66 -10.55
N ALA A 315 -17.24 8.72 -10.42
CA ALA A 315 -15.86 8.88 -10.87
C ALA A 315 -15.34 7.57 -11.46
N PRO A 316 -14.42 7.62 -12.44
CA PRO A 316 -13.68 6.44 -12.85
C PRO A 316 -12.78 5.99 -11.71
N ILE A 317 -12.97 4.75 -11.26
CA ILE A 317 -12.11 4.08 -10.30
C ILE A 317 -11.37 2.97 -11.03
N GLU A 318 -10.04 3.01 -10.94
CA GLU A 318 -9.19 1.94 -11.45
C GLU A 318 -9.55 0.63 -10.73
N THR A 319 -9.86 -0.39 -11.51
CA THR A 319 -10.36 -1.70 -11.05
C THR A 319 -9.54 -2.79 -11.74
N LEU A 320 -9.07 -3.78 -10.99
CA LEU A 320 -8.40 -4.95 -11.55
C LEU A 320 -9.44 -6.03 -11.86
N ILE A 321 -9.52 -6.40 -13.13
CA ILE A 321 -10.41 -7.45 -13.63
C ILE A 321 -9.62 -8.75 -13.71
N ILE A 322 -10.06 -9.75 -12.95
CA ILE A 322 -9.49 -11.09 -12.99
C ILE A 322 -10.13 -11.88 -14.12
N GLU A 323 -9.40 -12.10 -15.21
CA GLU A 323 -9.85 -12.90 -16.34
C GLU A 323 -9.74 -14.40 -16.05
N HIS A 324 -8.65 -14.79 -15.40
CA HIS A 324 -8.37 -16.18 -15.08
C HIS A 324 -7.48 -16.28 -13.84
N VAL A 325 -7.77 -17.26 -13.00
CA VAL A 325 -6.94 -17.62 -11.85
C VAL A 325 -7.31 -19.02 -11.40
N GLU A 326 -6.31 -19.85 -11.17
CA GLU A 326 -6.48 -21.21 -10.66
C GLU A 326 -6.66 -21.20 -9.14
N LYS A 327 -7.51 -22.08 -8.64
CA LYS A 327 -7.79 -22.19 -7.20
C LYS A 327 -6.63 -22.76 -6.40
N ASN A 328 -5.90 -23.68 -7.01
CA ASN A 328 -4.73 -24.31 -6.41
C ASN A 328 -3.49 -23.88 -7.21
N PRO A 329 -2.36 -23.62 -6.53
CA PRO A 329 -1.13 -23.33 -7.24
C PRO A 329 -0.59 -24.59 -7.93
N THR A 330 0.14 -24.42 -9.03
CA THR A 330 0.96 -25.49 -9.61
C THR A 330 1.99 -25.98 -8.59
N GLU A 331 2.27 -27.29 -8.58
CA GLU A 331 3.26 -27.90 -7.68
C GLU A 331 4.64 -27.24 -7.77
N ASN A 332 5.37 -27.24 -6.66
CA ASN A 332 6.66 -26.54 -6.51
C ASN A 332 7.73 -27.06 -7.46
#